data_AF-A0A519Z3U1-F1
#
_entry.id   AF-A0A519Z3U1-F1
#
_cell.length_a   1.000
_cell.length_b   1.000
_cell.length_c   1.000
_cell.angle_alpha   90.00
_cell.angle_beta   90.00
_cell.angle_gamma   90.00
#
_symmetry.space_group_name_H-M   'P 1'
#
loop_
_entity.id
_entity.type
_entity.pdbx_description
1 polymer ?
#
loop_
_entity_poly.entity_id
_entity_poly.type
_entity_poly.pdbx_seq_one_letter_code
_entity_poly.pdbx_strand_id
1 'polypeptide(L)'
;MVKMISMSVAGLLLWCSQALAATTPAQAGDSEPALNQALLEATWPADITQLATHYLERYPLAAGAEAARRLKEQAARPEAALARTDVRLYRRAFALAASAPELAPDIHRAALGDHVAAMRLSQAHQRGERGAAKDARLSLGWLQYAAVLGNDQAAYDLAVYFRQQDQPAVASHYEALAVALNHAFPTTLDHVRK
;
A
#
# COMPACT_ATOMS: atom_id res chain seq x y z
N MET A 1 9.83 11.54 -70.35
CA MET A 1 9.23 10.31 -70.93
C MET A 1 10.18 9.16 -70.58
N VAL A 2 9.65 8.03 -70.07
CA VAL A 2 10.34 6.74 -69.76
C VAL A 2 11.15 6.74 -68.43
N LYS A 3 10.65 6.14 -67.32
CA LYS A 3 10.81 4.73 -66.82
C LYS A 3 12.29 4.35 -66.58
N MET A 4 12.75 3.66 -65.54
CA MET A 4 12.22 3.02 -64.32
C MET A 4 13.44 2.31 -63.65
N ILE A 5 13.43 2.15 -62.32
CA ILE A 5 14.00 1.02 -61.54
C ILE A 5 15.53 0.87 -61.39
N SER A 6 16.01 0.95 -60.14
CA SER A 6 16.89 -0.06 -59.51
C SER A 6 16.96 0.19 -57.98
N MET A 7 16.30 -0.65 -57.16
CA MET A 7 16.87 -1.74 -56.35
C MET A 7 17.80 -1.28 -55.21
N SER A 8 17.26 -1.28 -53.98
CA SER A 8 17.70 -2.16 -52.86
C SER A 8 18.84 -1.52 -52.04
N VAL A 9 18.94 -1.59 -50.71
CA VAL A 9 18.72 -2.69 -49.78
C VAL A 9 18.35 -2.14 -48.39
N ALA A 10 17.48 -2.89 -47.73
CA ALA A 10 17.08 -2.84 -46.33
C ALA A 10 18.21 -2.55 -45.31
N GLY A 11 17.97 -1.59 -44.43
CA GLY A 11 18.65 -1.44 -43.16
C GLY A 11 17.62 -1.18 -42.06
N LEU A 12 16.87 -2.22 -41.67
CA LEU A 12 15.95 -2.15 -40.53
C LEU A 12 16.78 -2.23 -39.23
N LEU A 13 17.13 -1.07 -38.69
CA LEU A 13 17.52 -0.95 -37.29
C LEU A 13 16.24 -1.09 -36.45
N LEU A 14 16.00 -2.30 -35.96
CA LEU A 14 15.03 -2.59 -34.91
C LEU A 14 15.49 -1.91 -33.61
N TRP A 15 15.12 -0.64 -33.45
CA TRP A 15 15.05 -0.02 -32.15
C TRP A 15 13.88 -0.65 -31.39
N CYS A 16 14.23 -1.58 -30.51
CA CYS A 16 13.33 -2.08 -29.49
C CYS A 16 13.17 -0.96 -28.43
N SER A 17 12.32 0.03 -28.73
CA SER A 17 11.87 1.00 -27.73
C SER A 17 10.94 0.25 -26.77
N GLN A 18 11.50 -0.15 -25.63
CA GLN A 18 10.74 -0.61 -24.49
C GLN A 18 9.86 0.55 -24.03
N ALA A 19 8.58 0.49 -24.39
CA ALA A 19 7.56 1.32 -23.77
C ALA A 19 7.45 0.86 -22.31
N LEU A 20 7.99 1.65 -21.38
CA LEU A 20 7.59 1.57 -19.98
C LEU A 20 6.08 1.77 -19.95
N ALA A 21 5.34 0.68 -19.74
CA ALA A 21 3.94 0.74 -19.36
C ALA A 21 3.88 1.41 -17.98
N ALA A 22 3.73 2.73 -17.97
CA ALA A 22 3.14 3.41 -16.85
C ALA A 22 1.73 2.85 -16.71
N THR A 23 1.47 2.09 -15.64
CA THR A 23 0.14 1.60 -15.27
C THR A 23 -0.73 2.80 -14.90
N THR A 24 -1.23 3.45 -15.95
CA THR A 24 -2.45 4.24 -15.93
C THR A 24 -3.54 3.31 -15.39
N PRO A 25 -4.44 3.73 -14.48
CA PRO A 25 -5.51 2.85 -14.02
C PRO A 25 -6.23 2.37 -15.27
N ALA A 26 -6.08 1.07 -15.55
CA ALA A 26 -6.63 0.46 -16.74
C ALA A 26 -8.12 0.81 -16.77
N GLN A 27 -8.61 1.28 -17.91
CA GLN A 27 -10.05 1.26 -18.17
C GLN A 27 -10.48 -0.18 -17.90
N ALA A 28 -11.09 -0.42 -16.75
CA ALA A 28 -11.65 -1.72 -16.43
C ALA A 28 -12.54 -2.06 -17.62
N GLY A 29 -12.22 -3.12 -18.35
CA GLY A 29 -12.97 -3.48 -19.54
C GLY A 29 -14.45 -3.57 -19.21
N ASP A 30 -15.32 -3.28 -20.18
CA ASP A 30 -16.77 -3.21 -19.97
C ASP A 30 -17.44 -4.54 -19.56
N SER A 31 -16.65 -5.62 -19.46
CA SER A 31 -17.09 -6.96 -19.11
C SER A 31 -16.88 -7.27 -17.63
N GLU A 32 -17.77 -8.09 -17.06
CA GLU A 32 -17.65 -8.59 -15.68
C GLU A 32 -16.25 -9.20 -15.36
N PRO A 33 -15.67 -10.10 -16.18
CA PRO A 33 -14.36 -10.68 -15.85
C PRO A 33 -13.23 -9.65 -15.87
N ALA A 34 -13.28 -8.64 -16.75
CA ALA A 34 -12.26 -7.59 -16.78
C ALA A 34 -12.33 -6.70 -15.54
N LEU A 35 -13.54 -6.35 -15.09
CA LEU A 35 -13.73 -5.58 -13.87
C LEU A 35 -13.35 -6.38 -12.62
N ASN A 36 -13.67 -7.68 -12.59
CA ASN A 36 -13.24 -8.57 -11.52
C ASN A 36 -11.72 -8.68 -11.45
N GLN A 37 -11.04 -8.81 -12.60
CA GLN A 37 -9.58 -8.85 -12.65
C GLN A 37 -8.96 -7.54 -12.14
N ALA A 38 -9.47 -6.39 -12.59
CA ALA A 38 -9.01 -5.08 -12.13
C ALA A 38 -9.17 -4.91 -10.61
N LEU A 39 -10.28 -5.41 -10.04
CA LEU A 39 -10.52 -5.38 -8.61
C LEU A 39 -9.52 -6.25 -7.82
N LEU A 40 -9.15 -7.42 -8.34
CA LEU A 40 -8.17 -8.32 -7.71
C LEU A 40 -6.74 -7.75 -7.77
N GLU A 41 -6.41 -7.02 -8.82
CA GLU A 41 -5.08 -6.41 -9.00
C GLU A 41 -4.92 -5.07 -8.27
N ALA A 42 -6.03 -4.46 -7.84
CA ALA A 42 -6.01 -3.18 -7.15
C ALA A 42 -5.28 -3.30 -5.80
N THR A 43 -4.31 -2.41 -5.60
CA THR A 43 -3.48 -2.35 -4.38
C THR A 43 -3.69 -1.05 -3.60
N TRP A 44 -4.38 -0.06 -4.16
CA TRP A 44 -4.70 1.18 -3.47
C TRP A 44 -6.11 1.12 -2.88
N PRO A 45 -6.31 1.37 -1.57
CA PRO A 45 -7.61 1.22 -0.93
C PRO A 45 -8.77 1.97 -1.61
N ALA A 46 -8.55 3.24 -2.00
CA ALA A 46 -9.61 4.00 -2.66
C ALA A 46 -9.98 3.42 -4.04
N ASP A 47 -9.01 2.84 -4.76
CA ASP A 47 -9.28 2.20 -6.05
C ASP A 47 -10.09 0.91 -5.84
N ILE A 48 -9.79 0.14 -4.79
CA ILE A 48 -10.55 -1.06 -4.40
C ILE A 48 -12.00 -0.67 -4.10
N THR A 49 -12.22 0.36 -3.27
CA THR A 49 -13.57 0.87 -2.95
C THR A 49 -14.32 1.32 -4.20
N GLN A 50 -13.66 2.07 -5.08
CA GLN A 50 -14.26 2.59 -6.32
C GLN A 50 -14.61 1.45 -7.29
N LEU A 51 -13.68 0.55 -7.57
CA LEU A 51 -13.89 -0.58 -8.48
C LEU A 51 -14.96 -1.55 -7.96
N ALA A 52 -14.95 -1.84 -6.65
CA ALA A 52 -15.97 -2.68 -6.03
C ALA A 52 -17.35 -2.02 -6.08
N THR A 53 -17.44 -0.70 -5.87
CA THR A 53 -18.71 0.03 -6.01
C THR A 53 -19.23 -0.04 -7.44
N HIS A 54 -18.37 0.22 -8.42
CA HIS A 54 -18.73 0.10 -9.84
C HIS A 54 -19.15 -1.33 -10.23
N TYR A 55 -18.47 -2.36 -9.69
CA TYR A 55 -18.85 -3.76 -9.90
C TYR A 55 -20.26 -4.04 -9.38
N LEU A 56 -20.58 -3.57 -8.17
CA LEU A 56 -21.87 -3.82 -7.53
C LEU A 56 -23.03 -3.07 -8.20
N GLU A 57 -22.77 -1.90 -8.77
CA GLU A 57 -23.77 -1.14 -9.54
C GLU A 57 -24.13 -1.85 -10.84
N ARG A 58 -23.14 -2.43 -11.52
CA ARG A 58 -23.31 -3.05 -12.84
C ARG A 58 -23.71 -4.52 -12.77
N TYR A 59 -23.21 -5.25 -11.78
CA TYR A 59 -23.37 -6.70 -11.65
C TYR A 59 -23.81 -7.11 -10.22
N PRO A 60 -24.95 -6.59 -9.70
CA PRO A 60 -25.35 -6.78 -8.30
C PRO A 60 -25.65 -8.23 -7.90
N LEU A 61 -26.01 -9.08 -8.88
CA LEU A 61 -26.39 -10.49 -8.70
C LEU A 61 -25.34 -11.48 -9.26
N ALA A 62 -24.22 -10.98 -9.76
CA ALA A 62 -23.18 -11.85 -10.32
C ALA A 62 -22.43 -12.61 -9.21
N ALA A 63 -21.77 -13.70 -9.60
CA ALA A 63 -21.05 -14.57 -8.65
C ALA A 63 -19.97 -13.81 -7.86
N GLY A 64 -19.35 -12.78 -8.47
CA GLY A 64 -18.34 -11.94 -7.81
C GLY A 64 -18.90 -10.86 -6.88
N ALA A 65 -20.23 -10.64 -6.83
CA ALA A 65 -20.81 -9.52 -6.07
C ALA A 65 -20.50 -9.62 -4.57
N GLU A 66 -20.59 -10.81 -3.97
CA GLU A 66 -20.23 -10.98 -2.56
C GLU A 66 -18.74 -10.69 -2.29
N ALA A 67 -17.86 -11.08 -3.22
CA ALA A 67 -16.44 -10.78 -3.10
C ALA A 67 -16.19 -9.28 -3.20
N ALA A 68 -16.87 -8.59 -4.12
CA ALA A 68 -16.79 -7.15 -4.26
C ALA A 68 -17.28 -6.41 -3.00
N ARG A 69 -18.39 -6.83 -2.38
CA ARG A 69 -18.87 -6.24 -1.11
C ARG A 69 -17.83 -6.38 0.00
N ARG A 70 -17.27 -7.58 0.18
CA ARG A 70 -16.24 -7.82 1.19
C ARG A 70 -15.00 -6.96 0.97
N LEU A 71 -14.49 -6.89 -0.28
CA LEU A 71 -13.32 -6.07 -0.59
C LEU A 71 -13.57 -4.59 -0.34
N LYS A 72 -14.76 -4.08 -0.70
CA LYS A 72 -15.17 -2.71 -0.40
C LYS A 72 -15.17 -2.43 1.10
N GLU A 73 -15.75 -3.33 1.90
CA GLU A 73 -15.79 -3.21 3.36
C GLU A 73 -14.39 -3.24 3.97
N GLN A 74 -13.53 -4.15 3.50
CA GLN A 74 -12.15 -4.28 3.96
C GLN A 74 -11.29 -3.06 3.61
N ALA A 75 -11.52 -2.43 2.46
CA ALA A 75 -10.76 -1.25 2.02
C ALA A 75 -11.25 0.06 2.66
N ALA A 76 -12.45 0.10 3.25
CA ALA A 76 -13.03 1.34 3.78
C ALA A 76 -12.20 1.95 4.93
N ARG A 77 -11.75 1.13 5.90
CA ARG A 77 -10.91 1.61 7.02
C ARG A 77 -9.51 2.04 6.56
N PRO A 78 -8.78 1.26 5.75
CA PRO A 78 -7.58 1.67 5.02
C PRO A 78 -7.68 3.02 4.30
N GLU A 79 -8.75 3.22 3.54
CA GLU A 79 -8.99 4.45 2.80
C GLU A 79 -9.11 5.65 3.74
N ALA A 80 -9.93 5.52 4.80
CA ALA A 80 -10.06 6.55 5.82
C ALA A 80 -8.75 6.81 6.57
N ALA A 81 -7.94 5.77 6.82
CA ALA A 81 -6.65 5.90 7.48
C ALA A 81 -5.65 6.71 6.63
N LEU A 82 -5.60 6.46 5.31
CA LEU A 82 -4.72 7.18 4.37
C LEU A 82 -5.14 8.64 4.13
N ALA A 83 -6.40 8.99 4.43
CA ALA A 83 -6.88 10.36 4.36
C ALA A 83 -6.43 11.24 5.55
N ARG A 84 -5.92 10.64 6.63
CA ARG A 84 -5.50 11.38 7.81
C ARG A 84 -4.17 12.11 7.58
N THR A 85 -4.03 13.30 8.15
CA THR A 85 -2.83 14.13 8.00
C THR A 85 -1.60 13.60 8.72
N ASP A 86 -1.78 12.74 9.72
CA ASP A 86 -0.70 12.11 10.49
C ASP A 86 -0.11 10.86 9.79
N VAL A 87 -0.76 10.34 8.75
CA VAL A 87 -0.28 9.19 7.97
C VAL A 87 0.39 9.70 6.69
N ARG A 88 1.73 9.71 6.67
CA ARG A 88 2.51 10.15 5.49
C ARG A 88 2.82 8.99 4.55
N LEU A 89 1.78 8.26 4.14
CA LEU A 89 1.86 7.11 3.23
C LEU A 89 1.01 7.37 1.99
N TYR A 90 1.59 7.19 0.80
CA TYR A 90 0.96 7.59 -0.46
C TYR A 90 0.87 6.44 -1.45
N ARG A 91 0.05 6.62 -2.50
CA ARG A 91 -0.17 5.65 -3.59
C ARG A 91 1.09 4.97 -4.11
N ARG A 92 2.20 5.70 -4.23
CA ARG A 92 3.49 5.16 -4.70
C ARG A 92 4.02 4.02 -3.83
N ALA A 93 3.75 4.02 -2.52
CA ALA A 93 4.15 2.96 -1.61
C ALA A 93 3.45 1.63 -1.94
N PHE A 94 2.21 1.68 -2.40
CA PHE A 94 1.42 0.50 -2.79
C PHE A 94 1.77 0.02 -4.20
N ALA A 95 2.24 0.92 -5.08
CA ALA A 95 2.74 0.57 -6.41
C ALA A 95 4.06 -0.23 -6.40
N LEU A 96 4.75 -0.31 -5.24
CA LEU A 96 6.03 -1.04 -5.12
C LEU A 96 5.90 -2.55 -5.33
N ALA A 97 4.69 -3.11 -5.30
CA ALA A 97 4.44 -4.52 -5.57
C ALA A 97 5.02 -4.98 -6.92
N ALA A 98 5.05 -4.10 -7.92
CA ALA A 98 5.64 -4.39 -9.23
C ALA A 98 7.18 -4.47 -9.21
N SER A 99 7.83 -3.67 -8.35
CA SER A 99 9.29 -3.61 -8.25
C SER A 99 9.88 -4.53 -7.17
N ALA A 100 9.07 -4.95 -6.20
CA ALA A 100 9.47 -5.80 -5.08
C ALA A 100 8.39 -6.89 -4.88
N PRO A 101 8.41 -7.97 -5.70
CA PRO A 101 7.34 -8.97 -5.71
C PRO A 101 7.20 -9.71 -4.36
N GLU A 102 8.28 -9.79 -3.58
CA GLU A 102 8.26 -10.37 -2.23
C GLU A 102 7.41 -9.57 -1.24
N LEU A 103 7.19 -8.27 -1.48
CA LEU A 103 6.37 -7.40 -0.65
C LEU A 103 4.91 -7.35 -1.12
N ALA A 104 4.64 -7.71 -2.37
CA ALA A 104 3.30 -7.70 -2.96
C ALA A 104 2.20 -8.33 -2.07
N PRO A 105 2.39 -9.52 -1.45
CA PRO A 105 1.35 -10.09 -0.60
C PRO A 105 1.08 -9.26 0.66
N ASP A 106 2.10 -8.65 1.26
CA ASP A 106 1.91 -7.75 2.40
C ASP A 106 1.27 -6.43 1.98
N ILE A 107 1.63 -5.88 0.81
CA ILE A 107 1.00 -4.67 0.25
C ILE A 107 -0.50 -4.89 0.03
N HIS A 108 -0.87 -6.01 -0.59
CA HIS A 108 -2.28 -6.33 -0.83
C HIS A 108 -3.05 -6.50 0.49
N ARG A 109 -2.52 -7.27 1.45
CA ARG A 109 -3.15 -7.41 2.77
C ARG A 109 -3.26 -6.08 3.52
N ALA A 110 -2.24 -5.24 3.47
CA ALA A 110 -2.25 -3.93 4.11
C ALA A 110 -3.28 -2.98 3.46
N ALA A 111 -3.51 -3.09 2.14
CA ALA A 111 -4.56 -2.35 1.44
C ALA A 111 -5.97 -2.78 1.88
N LEU A 112 -6.11 -4.02 2.38
CA LEU A 112 -7.35 -4.57 2.95
C LEU A 112 -7.42 -4.46 4.48
N GLY A 113 -6.50 -3.70 5.10
CA GLY A 113 -6.54 -3.37 6.52
C GLY A 113 -5.75 -4.28 7.45
N ASP A 114 -4.93 -5.19 6.93
CA ASP A 114 -4.01 -5.98 7.75
C ASP A 114 -2.89 -5.08 8.32
N HIS A 115 -3.07 -4.68 9.58
CA HIS A 115 -2.13 -3.85 10.32
C HIS A 115 -0.82 -4.58 10.68
N VAL A 116 -0.80 -5.92 10.65
CA VAL A 116 0.42 -6.72 10.83
C VAL A 116 1.24 -6.74 9.54
N ALA A 117 0.57 -6.86 8.39
CA ALA A 117 1.23 -6.71 7.08
C ALA A 117 1.85 -5.32 6.93
N ALA A 118 1.14 -4.25 7.30
CA ALA A 118 1.68 -2.89 7.33
C ALA A 118 2.93 -2.78 8.25
N MET A 119 2.90 -3.41 9.42
CA MET A 119 4.06 -3.46 10.32
C MET A 119 5.26 -4.18 9.70
N ARG A 120 5.05 -5.32 9.01
CA ARG A 120 6.11 -6.03 8.29
C ARG A 120 6.70 -5.19 7.15
N LEU A 121 5.89 -4.42 6.44
CA LEU A 121 6.37 -3.50 5.40
C LEU A 121 7.24 -2.39 5.98
N SER A 122 6.84 -1.83 7.13
CA SER A 122 7.67 -0.88 7.88
C SER A 122 9.04 -1.45 8.21
N GLN A 123 9.08 -2.67 8.78
CA GLN A 123 10.32 -3.34 9.16
C GLN A 123 11.19 -3.69 7.94
N ALA A 124 10.60 -4.14 6.83
CA ALA A 124 11.31 -4.44 5.60
C ALA A 124 12.04 -3.21 5.06
N HIS A 125 11.38 -2.04 5.01
CA HIS A 125 12.02 -0.79 4.60
C HIS A 125 12.99 -0.24 5.65
N GLN A 126 12.80 -0.51 6.94
CA GLN A 126 13.74 -0.11 7.98
C GLN A 126 15.09 -0.84 7.83
N ARG A 127 15.02 -2.13 7.47
CA ARG A 127 16.18 -3.04 7.40
C ARG A 127 16.77 -3.18 6.00
N GLY A 128 16.00 -2.87 4.96
CA GLY A 128 16.37 -3.13 3.57
C GLY A 128 16.26 -4.61 3.20
N GLU A 129 15.22 -5.29 3.68
CA GLU A 129 15.01 -6.74 3.52
C GLU A 129 13.93 -7.06 2.47
N ARG A 130 13.89 -8.30 1.99
CA ARG A 130 12.85 -8.80 1.05
C ARG A 130 12.74 -8.00 -0.24
N GLY A 131 13.88 -7.57 -0.78
CA GLY A 131 13.96 -6.71 -1.96
C GLY A 131 13.55 -5.25 -1.70
N ALA A 132 13.24 -4.86 -0.47
CA ALA A 132 12.97 -3.48 -0.10
C ALA A 132 14.26 -2.65 -0.05
N ALA A 133 14.24 -1.46 -0.65
CA ALA A 133 15.28 -0.47 -0.36
C ALA A 133 15.13 0.02 1.08
N LYS A 134 16.27 0.24 1.75
CA LYS A 134 16.30 0.85 3.09
C LYS A 134 15.84 2.31 2.99
N ASP A 135 14.68 2.62 3.56
CA ASP A 135 14.06 3.94 3.52
C ASP A 135 13.32 4.23 4.84
N ALA A 136 13.91 5.10 5.66
CA ALA A 136 13.37 5.46 6.96
C ALA A 136 12.05 6.24 6.86
N ARG A 137 11.84 7.04 5.80
CA ARG A 137 10.60 7.82 5.64
C ARG A 137 9.45 6.90 5.25
N LEU A 138 9.71 5.98 4.32
CA LEU A 138 8.72 5.01 3.90
C LEU A 138 8.40 4.01 5.03
N SER A 139 9.42 3.57 5.76
CA SER A 139 9.25 2.77 6.99
C SER A 139 8.34 3.48 8.00
N LEU A 140 8.62 4.75 8.30
CA LEU A 140 7.79 5.55 9.21
C LEU A 140 6.35 5.71 8.72
N GLY A 141 6.14 5.92 7.41
CA GLY A 141 4.79 6.01 6.83
C GLY A 141 3.99 4.71 6.99
N TRP A 142 4.61 3.55 6.76
CA TRP A 142 3.98 2.25 7.02
C TRP A 142 3.71 2.01 8.50
N LEU A 143 4.58 2.48 9.39
CA LEU A 143 4.40 2.39 10.84
C LEU A 143 3.20 3.24 11.32
N GLN A 144 3.10 4.48 10.86
CA GLN A 144 1.95 5.37 11.10
C GLN A 144 0.64 4.73 10.63
N TYR A 145 0.66 4.17 9.42
CA TYR A 145 -0.49 3.48 8.85
C TYR A 145 -0.90 2.25 9.67
N ALA A 146 0.05 1.42 10.09
CA ALA A 146 -0.20 0.26 10.95
C ALA A 146 -0.84 0.66 12.30
N ALA A 147 -0.33 1.72 12.94
CA ALA A 147 -0.85 2.21 14.21
C ALA A 147 -2.32 2.66 14.09
N VAL A 148 -2.65 3.44 13.05
CA VAL A 148 -4.03 3.89 12.79
C VAL A 148 -4.97 2.72 12.50
N LEU A 149 -4.47 1.68 11.82
CA LEU A 149 -5.24 0.47 11.58
C LEU A 149 -5.46 -0.38 12.84
N GLY A 150 -4.72 -0.12 13.93
CA GLY A 150 -4.92 -0.77 15.22
C GLY A 150 -3.76 -1.65 15.69
N ASN A 151 -2.56 -1.50 15.10
CA ASN A 151 -1.38 -2.18 15.60
C ASN A 151 -0.83 -1.47 16.86
N ASP A 152 -0.95 -2.13 18.00
CA ASP A 152 -0.54 -1.64 19.31
C ASP A 152 0.98 -1.44 19.40
N GLN A 153 1.77 -2.40 18.89
CA GLN A 153 3.23 -2.29 18.81
C GLN A 153 3.66 -1.11 17.94
N ALA A 154 2.99 -0.89 16.79
CA ALA A 154 3.31 0.24 15.93
C ALA A 154 3.04 1.59 16.61
N ALA A 155 1.95 1.68 17.38
CA ALA A 155 1.66 2.87 18.18
C ALA A 155 2.74 3.11 19.24
N TYR A 156 3.16 2.07 19.95
CA TYR A 156 4.25 2.17 20.92
C TYR A 156 5.60 2.56 20.26
N ASP A 157 5.94 1.97 19.13
CA ASP A 157 7.17 2.28 18.40
C ASP A 157 7.19 3.74 17.91
N LEU A 158 6.05 4.29 17.50
CA LEU A 158 5.92 5.72 17.15
C LEU A 158 6.09 6.62 18.37
N ALA A 159 5.52 6.24 19.52
CA ALA A 159 5.74 6.97 20.76
C ALA A 159 7.22 7.08 21.11
N VAL A 160 7.93 5.94 21.10
CA VAL A 160 9.38 5.89 21.34
C VAL A 160 10.13 6.74 20.31
N TYR A 161 9.79 6.60 19.03
CA TYR A 161 10.42 7.37 17.95
C TYR A 161 10.27 8.88 18.17
N PHE A 162 9.06 9.39 18.40
CA PHE A 162 8.86 10.83 18.57
C PHE A 162 9.43 11.38 19.88
N ARG A 163 9.53 10.55 20.92
CA ARG A 163 10.23 10.92 22.16
C ARG A 163 11.73 11.13 21.91
N GLN A 164 12.35 10.30 21.07
CA GLN A 164 13.75 10.45 20.65
C GLN A 164 13.97 11.65 19.71
N GLN A 165 12.92 12.16 19.08
CA GLN A 165 12.96 13.33 18.19
C GLN A 165 12.59 14.64 18.91
N ASP A 166 12.62 14.65 20.25
CA ASP A 166 12.22 15.80 21.08
C ASP A 166 10.81 16.34 20.77
N GLN A 167 9.88 15.45 20.40
CA GLN A 167 8.48 15.75 20.11
C GLN A 167 7.53 15.10 21.14
N PRO A 168 7.57 15.54 22.42
CA PRO A 168 6.85 14.87 23.51
C PRO A 168 5.33 14.89 23.35
N ALA A 169 4.76 15.94 22.74
CA ALA A 169 3.32 16.01 22.49
C ALA A 169 2.85 14.94 21.49
N VAL A 170 3.62 14.71 20.43
CA VAL A 170 3.34 13.67 19.43
C VAL A 170 3.57 12.29 20.03
N ALA A 171 4.64 12.13 20.82
CA ALA A 171 4.91 10.89 21.54
C ALA A 171 3.73 10.50 22.45
N SER A 172 3.26 11.43 23.29
CA SER A 172 2.13 11.22 24.20
C SER A 172 0.84 10.81 23.48
N HIS A 173 0.57 11.37 22.29
CA HIS A 173 -0.56 10.94 21.46
C HIS A 173 -0.48 9.46 21.10
N TYR A 174 0.68 9.00 20.62
CA TYR A 174 0.87 7.60 20.24
C TYR A 174 0.96 6.65 21.44
N GLU A 175 1.42 7.11 22.60
CA GLU A 175 1.35 6.35 23.86
C GLU A 175 -0.09 6.10 24.26
N ALA A 176 -0.94 7.13 24.23
CA ALA A 176 -2.36 7.01 24.51
C ALA A 176 -3.04 6.06 23.52
N LEU A 177 -2.65 6.11 22.23
CA LEU A 177 -3.14 5.16 21.23
C LEU A 177 -2.71 3.72 21.55
N ALA A 178 -1.45 3.49 21.93
CA ALA A 178 -0.96 2.16 22.32
C ALA A 178 -1.72 1.62 23.55
N VAL A 179 -1.97 2.46 24.57
CA VAL A 179 -2.80 2.11 25.72
C VAL A 179 -4.22 1.72 25.28
N ALA A 180 -4.84 2.52 24.41
CA ALA A 180 -6.19 2.25 23.91
C ALA A 180 -6.29 0.95 23.09
N LEU A 181 -5.18 0.53 22.48
CA LEU A 181 -5.04 -0.75 21.77
C LEU A 181 -4.62 -1.91 22.69
N ASN A 182 -4.55 -1.69 24.00
CA ASN A 182 -4.14 -2.66 25.03
C ASN A 182 -2.69 -3.13 24.90
N HIS A 183 -1.78 -2.25 24.48
CA HIS A 183 -0.36 -2.57 24.44
C HIS A 183 0.17 -2.91 25.85
N ALA A 184 0.92 -4.01 25.94
CA ALA A 184 1.59 -4.40 27.17
C ALA A 184 2.91 -3.63 27.31
N PHE A 185 2.93 -2.59 28.14
CA PHE A 185 4.16 -1.87 28.43
C PHE A 185 5.11 -2.74 29.26
N PRO A 186 6.42 -2.77 28.93
CA PRO A 186 7.38 -3.35 29.84
C PRO A 186 7.31 -2.58 31.15
N THR A 187 6.95 -3.26 32.23
CA THR A 187 7.01 -2.67 33.57
C THR A 187 8.47 -2.33 33.85
N THR A 188 8.85 -1.07 33.66
CA THR A 188 10.08 -0.56 34.24
C THR A 188 9.88 -0.66 35.74
N LEU A 189 10.56 -1.61 36.38
CA LEU A 189 10.71 -1.62 37.83
C LEU A 189 11.43 -0.32 38.19
N ASP A 190 10.67 0.69 38.58
CA ASP A 190 11.13 1.97 39.14
C ASP A 190 11.69 1.74 40.55
N HIS A 191 12.81 1.03 40.64
CA HIS A 191 13.59 0.86 41.86
C HIS A 191 15.04 0.73 41.40
N VAL A 192 15.93 1.69 41.61
CA VAL A 192 16.58 1.97 42.90
C VAL A 192 16.98 3.45 42.96
N ARG A 193 16.42 4.20 43.93
CA ARG A 193 17.04 5.43 44.42
C ARG A 193 18.34 5.03 45.15
N LYS A 194 19.46 5.65 44.77
CA LYS A 194 20.73 5.56 45.51
C LYS A 194 20.58 6.14 46.92
#